data_AF-A0A2A4J265-F1
#
_entry.id   AF-A0A2A4J265-F1
#
_cell.length_a   1.000
_cell.length_b   1.000
_cell.length_c   1.000
_cell.angle_alpha   90.00
_cell.angle_beta   90.00
_cell.angle_gamma   90.00
#
_symmetry.space_group_name_H-M   'P 1'
#
loop_
_entity.id
_entity.type
_entity.pdbx_description
1 polymer ?
#
loop_
_entity_poly.entity_id
_entity_poly.type
_entity_poly.pdbx_seq_one_letter_code
_entity_poly.pdbx_strand_id
1 'polypeptide(L)'
;MTPLCAAAYLRDAFAGSSVAVRVVEDRAVLQREYPLLAAVDRAAASVPRHRGCVVHLEYVPPAYERTVMLVGKGVTYDTGGCDIKAGGVMAGMSRDKCGAAAVAGFLK
;
A
#
# COMPACT_ATOMS: atom_id res chain seq x y z
N MET A 1 -2.79 -9.29 7.50
CA MET A 1 -3.13 -8.79 6.15
C MET A 1 -1.83 -8.44 5.43
N THR A 2 -1.46 -9.17 4.38
CA THR A 2 -0.27 -8.87 3.54
C THR A 2 -0.60 -7.79 2.50
N PRO A 3 0.39 -7.21 1.78
CA PRO A 3 0.12 -6.13 0.83
C PRO A 3 -0.87 -6.54 -0.27
N LEU A 4 -0.67 -7.70 -0.89
CA LEU A 4 -1.57 -8.20 -1.93
C LEU A 4 -2.98 -8.53 -1.40
N CYS A 5 -3.11 -9.02 -0.16
CA CYS A 5 -4.43 -9.18 0.46
C CYS A 5 -5.11 -7.84 0.74
N ALA A 6 -4.35 -6.80 1.12
CA ALA A 6 -4.90 -5.45 1.28
C ALA A 6 -5.36 -4.88 -0.06
N ALA A 7 -4.61 -5.08 -1.14
CA ALA A 7 -4.99 -4.67 -2.49
C ALA A 7 -6.26 -5.39 -2.96
N ALA A 8 -6.37 -6.71 -2.72
CA ALA A 8 -7.59 -7.47 -3.01
C ALA A 8 -8.79 -6.94 -2.21
N TYR A 9 -8.62 -6.73 -0.90
CA TYR A 9 -9.66 -6.14 -0.05
C TYR A 9 -10.13 -4.79 -0.57
N LEU A 10 -9.23 -3.92 -1.05
CA LEU A 10 -9.60 -2.62 -1.62
C LEU A 10 -10.36 -2.78 -2.93
N ARG A 11 -9.98 -3.70 -3.82
CA ARG A 11 -10.76 -4.00 -5.03
C ARG A 11 -12.20 -4.39 -4.68
N ASP A 12 -12.37 -5.26 -3.68
CA ASP A 12 -13.69 -5.70 -3.23
C ASP A 12 -14.48 -4.57 -2.56
N ALA A 13 -13.82 -3.80 -1.70
CA ALA A 13 -14.46 -2.69 -0.97
C ALA A 13 -14.97 -1.57 -1.89
N PHE A 14 -14.29 -1.35 -3.03
CA PHE A 14 -14.67 -0.32 -4.01
C PHE A 14 -15.45 -0.87 -5.21
N ALA A 15 -15.77 -2.17 -5.23
CA ALA A 15 -16.55 -2.77 -6.31
C ALA A 15 -17.91 -2.06 -6.45
N GLY A 16 -18.22 -1.62 -7.67
CA GLY A 16 -19.46 -0.89 -7.98
C GLY A 16 -19.50 0.58 -7.53
N SER A 17 -18.40 1.11 -6.97
CA SER A 17 -18.28 2.53 -6.65
C SER A 17 -17.80 3.36 -7.86
N SER A 18 -17.80 4.69 -7.71
CA SER A 18 -17.20 5.62 -8.67
C SER A 18 -15.67 5.73 -8.57
N VAL A 19 -15.03 4.94 -7.71
CA VAL A 19 -13.58 4.97 -7.49
C VAL A 19 -12.91 3.83 -8.27
N ALA A 20 -12.03 4.18 -9.19
CA ALA A 20 -11.21 3.22 -9.91
C ALA A 20 -10.06 2.73 -9.02
N VAL A 21 -9.84 1.40 -8.99
CA VAL A 21 -8.75 0.76 -8.25
C VAL A 21 -7.73 0.18 -9.22
N ARG A 22 -6.53 0.74 -9.25
CA ARG A 22 -5.40 0.20 -10.02
C ARG A 22 -4.30 -0.28 -9.08
N VAL A 23 -3.74 -1.47 -9.34
CA VAL A 23 -2.66 -2.03 -8.53
C VAL A 23 -1.45 -2.30 -9.41
N VAL A 24 -0.30 -1.76 -9.01
CA VAL A 24 0.99 -2.01 -9.63
C VAL A 24 1.69 -3.10 -8.82
N GLU A 25 1.77 -4.29 -9.40
CA GLU A 25 2.35 -5.50 -8.77
C GLU A 25 3.56 -6.02 -9.56
N ASP A 26 3.73 -5.57 -10.82
CA ASP A 26 4.83 -5.99 -11.68
C ASP A 26 6.17 -5.55 -11.08
N ARG A 27 7.06 -6.51 -10.84
CA ARG A 27 8.34 -6.26 -10.16
C ARG A 27 9.29 -5.39 -10.97
N ALA A 28 9.31 -5.53 -12.30
CA ALA A 28 10.16 -4.71 -13.15
C ALA A 28 9.67 -3.26 -13.15
N VAL A 29 8.36 -3.05 -13.17
CA VAL A 29 7.75 -1.72 -13.01
C VAL A 29 8.04 -1.15 -11.63
N LEU A 30 7.87 -1.91 -10.55
CA LEU A 30 8.17 -1.45 -9.19
C LEU A 30 9.65 -1.09 -9.02
N GLN A 31 10.57 -1.87 -9.60
CA GLN A 31 12.00 -1.57 -9.55
C GLN A 31 12.37 -0.31 -10.34
N ARG A 32 11.73 -0.07 -11.48
CA ARG A 32 12.02 1.07 -12.36
C ARG A 32 11.36 2.37 -11.88
N GLU A 33 10.07 2.32 -11.58
CA GLU A 33 9.24 3.50 -11.27
C GLU A 33 9.17 3.80 -9.76
N TYR A 34 9.38 2.79 -8.90
CA TYR A 34 9.30 2.92 -7.44
C TYR A 34 10.54 2.34 -6.73
N PRO A 35 11.76 2.76 -7.09
CA PRO A 35 13.00 2.10 -6.66
C PRO A 35 13.18 2.08 -5.13
N LEU A 36 12.70 3.10 -4.42
CA LEU A 36 12.77 3.14 -2.95
C LEU A 36 11.80 2.15 -2.29
N LEU A 37 10.59 1.98 -2.84
CA LEU A 37 9.66 0.95 -2.39
C LEU A 37 10.26 -0.44 -2.67
N ALA A 38 10.81 -0.66 -3.87
CA ALA A 38 11.45 -1.92 -4.22
C ALA A 38 12.64 -2.23 -3.30
N ALA A 39 13.40 -1.23 -2.89
CA ALA A 39 14.48 -1.37 -1.93
C ALA A 39 13.99 -1.81 -0.54
N VAL A 40 12.87 -1.26 -0.04
CA VAL A 40 12.27 -1.67 1.23
C VAL A 40 11.66 -3.08 1.14
N ASP A 41 10.97 -3.38 0.04
CA ASP A 41 10.28 -4.65 -0.18
C ASP A 41 11.23 -5.83 -0.41
N ARG A 42 12.49 -5.59 -0.85
CA ARG A 42 13.39 -6.62 -1.36
C ARG A 42 13.55 -7.87 -0.48
N ALA A 43 13.54 -7.70 0.85
CA ALA A 43 13.66 -8.82 1.79
C ALA A 43 12.37 -9.65 1.85
N ALA A 44 11.21 -8.98 1.93
CA ALA A 44 9.90 -9.61 1.96
C ALA A 44 9.51 -10.24 0.61
N ALA A 45 9.94 -9.64 -0.50
CA ALA A 45 9.63 -10.07 -1.87
C ALA A 45 10.10 -11.49 -2.23
N SER A 46 11.03 -12.05 -1.44
CA SER A 46 11.47 -13.45 -1.52
C SER A 46 10.31 -14.43 -1.30
N VAL A 47 9.29 -14.03 -0.53
CA VAL A 47 8.07 -14.80 -0.29
C VAL A 47 6.94 -14.21 -1.15
N PRO A 48 6.37 -14.95 -2.13
CA PRO A 48 5.42 -14.40 -3.09
C PRO A 48 4.21 -13.67 -2.48
N ARG A 49 3.63 -14.22 -1.40
CA ARG A 49 2.48 -13.61 -0.71
C ARG A 49 2.79 -12.33 0.08
N HIS A 50 4.07 -12.00 0.26
CA HIS A 50 4.54 -10.83 1.01
C HIS A 50 4.99 -9.68 0.11
N ARG A 51 5.07 -9.90 -1.20
CA ARG A 51 5.47 -8.88 -2.17
C ARG A 51 4.66 -7.60 -2.00
N GLY A 52 5.38 -6.48 -2.08
CA GLY A 52 4.80 -5.15 -2.07
C GLY A 52 4.06 -4.83 -3.37
N CYS A 53 3.23 -3.80 -3.30
CA CYS A 53 2.49 -3.26 -4.44
C CYS A 53 2.22 -1.78 -4.20
N VAL A 54 1.86 -1.06 -5.27
CA VAL A 54 1.31 0.30 -5.17
C VAL A 54 -0.16 0.25 -5.57
N VAL A 55 -1.04 0.75 -4.70
CA VAL A 55 -2.47 0.87 -4.99
C VAL A 55 -2.79 2.33 -5.30
N HIS A 56 -3.42 2.56 -6.45
CA HIS A 56 -3.97 3.84 -6.85
C HIS A 56 -5.49 3.75 -6.72
N LEU A 57 -6.08 4.68 -5.98
CA LEU A 57 -7.51 4.88 -5.87
C LEU A 57 -7.81 6.23 -6.52
N GLU A 58 -8.67 6.24 -7.54
CA GLU A 58 -8.93 7.43 -8.34
C GLU A 58 -10.44 7.68 -8.45
N TYR A 59 -10.87 8.86 -8.03
CA TYR A 59 -12.24 9.35 -8.20
C TYR A 59 -12.21 10.57 -9.13
N VAL A 60 -12.98 10.52 -10.21
CA VAL A 60 -13.10 11.62 -11.17
C VAL A 60 -14.56 12.06 -11.25
N PRO A 61 -14.94 13.17 -10.61
CA PRO A 61 -16.28 13.73 -10.75
C PRO A 61 -16.44 14.41 -12.13
N PRO A 62 -17.69 14.64 -12.59
CA PRO A 62 -17.95 15.31 -13.87
C PRO A 62 -17.35 16.72 -14.00
N ALA A 63 -17.25 17.44 -12.89
CA ALA A 63 -16.62 18.75 -12.79
C ALA A 63 -15.90 18.89 -11.45
N TYR A 64 -14.71 19.51 -11.46
CA TYR A 64 -13.93 19.83 -10.28
C TYR A 64 -13.02 21.03 -10.56
N GLU A 65 -12.72 21.81 -9.52
CA GLU A 65 -11.80 22.95 -9.63
C GLU A 65 -10.36 22.58 -9.28
N ARG A 66 -10.16 21.52 -8.49
CA ARG A 66 -8.85 21.10 -7.98
C ARG A 66 -8.74 19.59 -7.91
N THR A 67 -7.56 19.08 -8.24
CA THR A 67 -7.17 17.68 -7.98
C THR A 67 -6.40 17.62 -6.67
N VAL A 68 -6.81 16.73 -5.77
CA VAL A 68 -6.12 16.47 -4.50
C VAL A 68 -5.48 15.10 -4.58
N MET A 69 -4.20 15.01 -4.20
CA MET A 69 -3.49 13.75 -4.07
C MET A 69 -3.25 13.45 -2.60
N LEU A 70 -3.69 12.27 -2.17
CA LEU A 70 -3.44 11.74 -0.82
C LEU A 70 -2.51 10.55 -0.94
N VAL A 71 -1.47 10.51 -0.11
CA VAL A 71 -0.48 9.42 -0.09
C VAL A 71 -0.43 8.85 1.31
N GLY A 72 -0.66 7.55 1.42
CA GLY A 72 -0.63 6.84 2.69
C GLY A 72 0.45 5.76 2.71
N LYS A 73 1.27 5.75 3.76
CA LYS A 73 2.24 4.67 4.01
C LYS A 73 1.50 3.36 4.29
N GLY A 74 1.81 2.32 3.52
CA GLY A 74 1.12 1.01 3.55
C GLY A 74 1.96 -0.15 4.05
N VAL A 75 2.87 0.07 5.01
CA VAL A 75 3.75 -1.01 5.53
C VAL A 75 2.92 -1.97 6.37
N THR A 76 2.63 -3.16 5.83
CA THR A 76 1.69 -4.09 6.48
C THR A 76 2.22 -4.70 7.78
N TYR A 77 3.54 -4.73 7.94
CA TYR A 77 4.23 -5.05 9.17
C TYR A 77 5.67 -4.51 9.10
N ASP A 78 6.12 -3.79 10.13
CA ASP A 78 7.48 -3.23 10.20
C ASP A 78 8.32 -3.94 11.26
N THR A 79 9.29 -4.75 10.82
CA THR A 79 10.26 -5.39 11.71
C THR A 79 11.44 -4.47 12.05
N GLY A 80 11.63 -3.37 11.33
CA GLY A 80 12.84 -2.54 11.33
C GLY A 80 13.86 -2.90 10.22
N GLY A 81 13.75 -4.08 9.62
CA GLY A 81 14.71 -4.55 8.61
C GLY A 81 16.05 -4.97 9.23
N CYS A 82 17.17 -4.52 8.65
CA CYS A 82 18.50 -4.82 9.20
C CYS A 82 18.72 -4.20 10.58
N ASP A 83 18.13 -3.04 10.84
CA ASP A 83 18.08 -2.43 12.16
C ASP A 83 16.81 -2.92 12.88
N ILE A 84 16.89 -4.15 13.37
CA ILE A 84 15.75 -4.87 13.90
C ILE A 84 15.16 -4.16 15.13
N LYS A 85 13.85 -4.00 15.17
CA LYS A 85 13.14 -3.52 16.36
C LYS A 85 13.29 -4.54 17.49
N ALA A 86 14.13 -4.25 18.47
CA ALA A 86 14.33 -5.07 19.67
C ALA A 86 13.60 -4.48 20.90
N GLY A 87 13.59 -5.21 22.02
CA GLY A 87 13.04 -4.69 23.30
C GLY A 87 11.51 -4.52 23.32
N GLY A 88 10.78 -5.29 22.52
CA GLY A 88 9.30 -5.31 22.53
C GLY A 88 8.64 -4.23 21.65
N VAL A 89 9.38 -3.28 21.10
CA VAL A 89 8.82 -2.18 20.28
C VAL A 89 8.32 -2.62 18.90
N MET A 90 8.59 -3.88 18.50
CA MET A 90 8.00 -4.49 17.32
C MET A 90 6.51 -4.83 17.50
N ALA A 91 6.06 -5.02 18.75
CA ALA A 91 4.68 -5.38 19.04
C ALA A 91 3.72 -4.29 18.54
N GLY A 92 2.76 -4.68 17.72
CA GLY A 92 1.76 -3.76 17.15
C GLY A 92 2.21 -2.98 15.90
N MET A 93 3.39 -3.26 15.35
CA MET A 93 3.84 -2.71 14.05
C MET A 93 3.03 -3.20 12.84
N SER A 94 2.05 -4.07 13.06
CA SER A 94 0.98 -4.30 12.09
C SER A 94 0.18 -3.02 11.79
N ARG A 95 0.24 -1.99 12.65
CA ARG A 95 -0.42 -0.69 12.47
C ARG A 95 0.35 0.30 11.59
N ASP A 96 1.55 -0.03 11.14
CA ASP A 96 2.37 0.86 10.30
C ASP A 96 1.82 1.08 8.86
N LYS A 97 0.65 0.48 8.57
CA LYS A 97 -0.17 0.70 7.37
C LYS A 97 -1.32 1.67 7.57
N CYS A 98 -1.52 2.23 8.77
CA CYS A 98 -2.71 3.04 9.07
C CYS A 98 -2.82 4.29 8.20
N GLY A 99 -1.70 4.85 7.71
CA GLY A 99 -1.72 5.95 6.76
C GLY A 99 -2.41 5.57 5.44
N ALA A 100 -2.05 4.44 4.85
CA ALA A 100 -2.74 3.90 3.67
C ALA A 100 -4.20 3.56 3.97
N ALA A 101 -4.49 2.99 5.15
CA ALA A 101 -5.87 2.69 5.54
C ALA A 101 -6.73 3.96 5.70
N ALA A 102 -6.17 5.04 6.24
CA ALA A 102 -6.87 6.31 6.37
C ALA A 102 -7.16 6.95 5.00
N VAL A 103 -6.20 6.92 4.07
CA VAL A 103 -6.41 7.41 2.69
C VAL A 103 -7.48 6.59 1.97
N ALA A 104 -7.43 5.26 2.07
CA ALA A 104 -8.47 4.41 1.49
C ALA A 104 -9.84 4.66 2.13
N GLY A 105 -9.90 4.79 3.46
CA GLY A 105 -11.14 5.09 4.18
C GLY A 105 -11.73 6.45 3.84
N PHE A 106 -10.88 7.45 3.54
CA PHE A 106 -11.34 8.77 3.08
C PHE A 106 -12.06 8.73 1.73
N LEU A 107 -11.68 7.80 0.85
CA LEU A 107 -12.25 7.67 -0.50
C LEU A 107 -13.50 6.78 -0.56
N LYS A 108 -13.80 6.02 0.49
CA LYS A 108 -14.83 4.98 0.52
C LYS A 108 -16.23 5.51 0.77
#